data_AF-A0A4R1HXS1-F1
#
_entry.id   AF-A0A4R1HXS1-F1
#
_cell.length_a   1.000
_cell.length_b   1.000
_cell.length_c   1.000
_cell.angle_alpha   90.00
_cell.angle_beta   90.00
_cell.angle_gamma   90.00
#
_symmetry.space_group_name_H-M   'P 1'
#
loop_
_entity.id
_entity.type
_entity.pdbx_description
1 polymer ?
#
loop_
_entity_poly.entity_id
_entity_poly.type
_entity_poly.pdbx_seq_one_letter_code
_entity_poly.pdbx_strand_id
1 'polypeptide(L)'
;MSLIPLASHFDGDFVIKLLPVDSEDTMDQVADAAKVNAIGIHVPDQPDKTVRVRKQGNADPFPREMTVAASGLEATECIELYFE
;
A
#
# COMPACT_ATOMS: atom_id res chain seq x y z
N MET A 1 10.42 8.18 -12.28
CA MET A 1 10.53 8.93 -11.01
C MET A 1 9.60 10.13 -11.03
N SER A 2 8.48 9.98 -10.34
CA SER A 2 7.45 11.00 -10.18
C SER A 2 6.71 10.69 -8.90
N LEU A 3 6.49 11.72 -8.08
CA LEU A 3 5.73 11.56 -6.85
C LEU A 3 4.25 11.31 -7.18
N ILE A 4 3.73 10.15 -6.78
CA ILE A 4 2.34 9.76 -6.93
C ILE A 4 1.71 9.70 -5.53
N PRO A 5 0.71 10.55 -5.22
CA PRO A 5 -0.04 10.41 -3.98
C PRO A 5 -1.06 9.27 -4.12
N LEU A 6 -1.08 8.31 -3.20
CA LEU A 6 -2.11 7.27 -3.11
C LEU A 6 -2.93 7.43 -1.83
N ALA A 7 -4.14 6.87 -1.81
CA ALA A 7 -4.94 6.75 -0.59
C ALA A 7 -4.73 5.35 0.01
N SER A 8 -4.12 5.28 1.19
CA SER A 8 -3.76 4.05 1.88
C SER A 8 -4.85 3.62 2.85
N HIS A 9 -5.58 2.56 2.52
CA HIS A 9 -6.53 1.89 3.39
C HIS A 9 -5.89 0.62 3.97
N PHE A 10 -5.41 0.71 5.21
CA PHE A 10 -4.70 -0.40 5.85
C PHE A 10 -5.69 -1.23 6.69
N ASP A 11 -5.72 -2.55 6.50
CA ASP A 11 -6.59 -3.45 7.24
C ASP A 11 -6.30 -3.41 8.74
N GLY A 12 -7.35 -3.24 9.54
CA GLY A 12 -7.26 -3.02 10.98
C GLY A 12 -6.98 -1.58 11.42
N ASP A 13 -6.71 -0.64 10.49
CA ASP A 13 -6.71 0.79 10.79
C ASP A 13 -8.11 1.38 10.60
N PHE A 14 -8.39 2.51 11.23
CA PHE A 14 -9.69 3.18 11.17
C PHE A 14 -9.72 4.38 10.21
N VAL A 15 -8.56 4.79 9.68
CA VAL A 15 -8.44 5.98 8.82
C VAL A 15 -7.66 5.69 7.53
N ILE A 16 -8.19 6.20 6.40
CA ILE A 16 -7.48 6.21 5.12
C ILE A 16 -6.50 7.39 5.13
N LYS A 17 -5.24 7.12 4.81
CA LYS A 17 -4.14 8.10 4.89
C LYS A 17 -3.61 8.44 3.51
N LEU A 18 -3.22 9.69 3.30
CA LEU A 18 -2.47 10.08 2.11
C LEU A 18 -1.06 9.48 2.19
N LEU A 19 -0.67 8.72 1.18
CA LEU A 19 0.60 8.03 1.09
C LEU A 19 1.36 8.52 -0.16
N PRO A 20 2.37 9.38 -0.02
CA PRO A 20 3.25 9.73 -1.12
C PRO A 20 4.19 8.56 -1.44
N VAL A 21 4.22 8.13 -2.70
CA VAL A 21 5.14 7.11 -3.23
C VAL A 21 5.80 7.59 -4.53
N ASP A 22 6.85 6.93 -4.98
CA ASP A 22 7.43 7.17 -6.30
C ASP A 22 6.83 6.24 -7.36
N SER A 23 6.78 6.72 -8.60
CA SER A 23 6.37 5.92 -9.77
C SER A 23 7.18 4.64 -9.95
N GLU A 24 8.44 4.61 -9.52
CA GLU A 24 9.31 3.43 -9.60
C GLU A 24 9.24 2.52 -8.36
N ASP A 25 8.52 2.90 -7.30
CA ASP A 25 8.40 2.05 -6.10
C ASP A 25 7.70 0.74 -6.45
N THR A 26 8.25 -0.38 -5.99
CA THR A 26 7.59 -1.68 -6.04
C THR A 26 6.46 -1.75 -5.02
N MET A 27 5.51 -2.69 -5.16
CA MET A 27 4.43 -2.85 -4.18
C MET A 27 4.93 -3.21 -2.78
N ASP A 28 6.08 -3.87 -2.67
CA ASP A 28 6.74 -4.09 -1.38
C ASP A 28 7.22 -2.77 -0.76
N GLN A 29 7.80 -1.86 -1.56
CA GLN A 29 8.21 -0.52 -1.09
C GLN A 29 7.00 0.35 -0.74
N VAL A 30 5.92 0.28 -1.52
CA VAL A 30 4.64 0.93 -1.21
C VAL A 30 4.10 0.42 0.13
N ALA A 31 4.13 -0.90 0.36
CA ALA A 31 3.72 -1.48 1.63
C ALA A 31 4.60 -0.98 2.78
N ASP A 32 5.93 -0.98 2.63
CA ASP A 32 6.85 -0.46 3.64
C ASP A 32 6.57 1.00 4.00
N ALA A 33 6.31 1.85 3.01
CA ALA A 33 5.94 3.25 3.24
C ALA A 33 4.62 3.38 4.03
N ALA A 34 3.63 2.54 3.73
CA ALA A 34 2.36 2.53 4.44
C ALA A 34 2.48 2.03 5.89
N LYS A 35 3.33 1.01 6.13
CA LYS A 35 3.56 0.41 7.47
C LYS A 35 4.01 1.45 8.49
N VAL A 36 4.87 2.39 8.10
CA VAL A 36 5.43 3.44 8.97
C VAL A 36 4.34 4.21 9.73
N ASN A 37 3.17 4.41 9.11
CA ASN A 37 2.07 5.17 9.70
C ASN A 37 0.91 4.29 10.19
N ALA A 38 1.03 2.96 10.16
CA ALA A 38 -0.05 2.03 10.50
C ALA A 38 0.35 1.04 11.60
N ILE A 39 1.42 0.27 11.37
CA ILE A 39 1.86 -0.80 12.27
C ILE A 39 2.49 -0.20 13.53
N GLY A 40 2.10 -0.73 14.70
CA GLY A 40 2.55 -0.24 16.01
C GLY A 40 1.89 1.07 16.44
N ILE A 41 1.02 1.65 15.61
CA ILE A 41 0.23 2.86 15.93
C ILE A 41 -1.23 2.45 16.14
N HIS A 42 -1.88 1.92 15.09
CA HIS A 42 -3.26 1.42 15.16
C HIS A 42 -3.38 -0.06 14.82
N VAL A 43 -2.45 -0.59 14.02
CA VAL A 43 -2.44 -1.98 13.57
C VAL A 43 -1.35 -2.75 14.34
N PRO A 44 -1.67 -3.87 15.00
CA PRO A 44 -0.65 -4.73 15.62
C PRO A 44 0.30 -5.31 14.58
N ASP A 45 1.58 -5.46 14.96
CA ASP A 45 2.57 -6.10 14.10
C ASP A 45 2.31 -7.61 13.94
N GLN A 46 2.60 -8.15 12.75
CA GLN A 46 2.45 -9.56 12.40
C GLN A 46 3.71 -10.01 11.63
N PRO A 47 4.84 -10.27 12.34
CA PRO A 47 6.17 -10.42 11.73
C PRO A 47 6.32 -11.63 10.80
N ASP A 48 5.47 -12.65 10.97
CA ASP A 48 5.48 -13.86 10.14
C ASP A 48 4.65 -13.71 8.85
N LYS A 49 4.06 -12.54 8.61
CA LYS A 49 3.18 -12.26 7.46
C LYS A 49 3.72 -11.16 6.58
N THR A 50 3.35 -11.21 5.31
CA THR A 50 3.72 -10.18 4.33
C THR A 50 2.55 -9.23 4.11
N VAL A 51 2.81 -7.92 4.08
CA VAL A 51 1.78 -6.95 3.70
C VAL A 51 1.66 -6.92 2.18
N ARG A 52 0.46 -7.18 1.66
CA ARG A 52 0.15 -7.15 0.23
C ARG A 52 -0.66 -5.92 -0.12
N VAL A 53 -0.52 -5.46 -1.37
CA VAL A 53 -1.20 -4.28 -1.89
C VAL A 53 -2.15 -4.69 -3.01
N ARG A 54 -3.37 -4.17 -2.97
CA ARG A 54 -4.34 -4.30 -4.08
C ARG A 54 -5.05 -2.97 -4.32
N LYS A 55 -5.55 -2.74 -5.53
CA LYS A 55 -6.49 -1.64 -5.79
C LYS A 55 -7.78 -1.89 -5.01
N GLN A 56 -8.35 -0.86 -4.40
CA GLN A 56 -9.59 -0.98 -3.65
C GLN A 56 -10.70 -1.60 -4.53
N GLY A 57 -11.37 -2.62 -3.98
CA GLY A 57 -12.43 -3.35 -4.68
C GLY A 57 -11.96 -4.48 -5.61
N ASN A 58 -10.65 -4.62 -5.88
CA ASN A 58 -10.13 -5.78 -6.59
C ASN A 58 -10.01 -6.99 -5.65
N ALA A 59 -10.16 -8.20 -6.20
CA ALA A 59 -9.95 -9.43 -5.46
C ALA A 59 -8.46 -9.72 -5.27
N ASP A 60 -7.71 -9.69 -6.37
CA ASP A 60 -6.31 -10.10 -6.41
C ASP A 60 -5.35 -8.95 -6.06
N PRO A 61 -4.27 -9.24 -5.30
CA PRO A 61 -3.20 -8.29 -5.06
C PRO A 61 -2.34 -8.08 -6.30
N PHE A 62 -1.70 -6.91 -6.35
CA PHE A 62 -0.63 -6.67 -7.30
C PHE A 62 0.56 -7.62 -7.03
N PRO A 63 1.32 -8.00 -8.06
CA PRO A 63 2.63 -8.66 -7.88
C PRO A 63 3.57 -7.77 -7.05
N ARG A 64 4.35 -8.38 -6.16
CA ARG A 64 5.22 -7.67 -5.21
C ARG A 64 6.23 -6.73 -5.86
N GLU A 65 6.83 -7.17 -6.96
CA GLU A 65 7.84 -6.42 -7.73
C GLU A 65 7.23 -5.50 -8.80
N MET A 66 5.89 -5.45 -8.93
CA MET A 66 5.25 -4.51 -9.86
C MET A 66 5.47 -3.08 -9.37
N THR A 67 5.90 -2.18 -10.24
CA THR A 67 6.04 -0.77 -9.89
C THR A 67 4.69 -0.04 -9.89
N VAL A 68 4.60 1.07 -9.17
CA VAL A 68 3.42 1.95 -9.20
C VAL A 68 3.09 2.36 -10.65
N ALA A 69 4.08 2.76 -11.44
CA ALA A 69 3.89 3.10 -12.85
C ALA A 69 3.31 1.96 -13.69
N ALA A 70 3.78 0.72 -13.48
CA ALA A 70 3.31 -0.45 -14.21
C ALA A 70 1.91 -0.92 -13.78
N SER A 71 1.49 -0.57 -12.55
CA SER A 71 0.18 -0.96 -12.00
C SER A 71 -1.00 -0.23 -12.62
N GLY A 72 -0.75 0.92 -13.27
CA GLY A 72 -1.80 1.80 -13.79
C GLY A 72 -2.58 2.55 -12.70
N LEU A 73 -2.10 2.57 -11.46
CA LEU A 73 -2.68 3.38 -10.39
C LEU A 73 -2.54 4.87 -10.73
N GLU A 74 -3.65 5.60 -10.65
CA GLU A 74 -3.67 7.05 -10.83
C GLU A 74 -3.52 7.79 -9.49
N ALA A 75 -3.24 9.09 -9.57
CA ALA A 75 -3.13 9.92 -8.39
C ALA A 75 -4.42 9.86 -7.55
N THR A 76 -4.24 9.73 -6.25
CA THR A 76 -5.27 9.59 -5.21
C THR A 76 -6.14 8.34 -5.28
N GLU A 77 -5.82 7.38 -6.16
CA GLU A 77 -6.51 6.09 -6.12
C GLU A 77 -6.28 5.39 -4.78
N CYS A 78 -7.31 4.67 -4.35
CA CYS A 78 -7.30 3.96 -3.09
C CYS A 78 -6.72 2.56 -3.27
N ILE A 79 -5.75 2.24 -2.43
CA ILE A 79 -5.17 0.91 -2.30
C ILE A 79 -5.53 0.33 -0.94
N GLU A 80 -5.76 -0.98 -0.92
CA GLU A 80 -5.95 -1.74 0.30
C GLU A 80 -4.66 -2.49 0.63
N LEU A 81 -4.24 -2.40 1.89
CA LEU A 81 -3.08 -3.10 2.41
C LEU A 81 -3.52 -4.06 3.51
N TYR A 82 -3.09 -5.31 3.42
CA TYR A 82 -3.48 -6.34 4.38
C TYR A 82 -2.35 -7.37 4.56
N PHE A 83 -2.34 -8.06 5.69
CA PHE A 83 -1.39 -9.14 5.94
C PHE A 83 -1.85 -10.44 5.26
N GLU A 84 -0.92 -11.08 4.56
CA GLU A 84 -1.03 -12.42 3.95
C GLU A 84 0.03 -13.36 4.54
#